data_AF-A0A3M1NMQ2-F1
#
_entry.id   AF-A0A3M1NMQ2-F1
#
_cell.length_a   1.000
_cell.length_b   1.000
_cell.length_c   1.000
_cell.angle_alpha   90.00
_cell.angle_beta   90.00
_cell.angle_gamma   90.00
#
_symmetry.space_group_name_H-M   'P 1'
#
loop_
_entity.id
_entity.type
_entity.pdbx_description
1 polymer ?
#
loop_
_entity_poly.entity_id
_entity_poly.type
_entity_poly.pdbx_seq_one_letter_code
_entity_poly.pdbx_strand_id
1 'polypeptide(L)' 'MLTQAKITILSENRVENPSLIAEQGLSIHVATPEGNWLFDTGTRDAFLQNAEHLNIDLSRVEKIMFSHGHYDHTGG' A
#
# COMPACT_ATOMS: atom_id res chain seq x y z
N MET A 1 11.32 22.69 -9.16
CA MET A 1 9.92 22.27 -8.93
C MET A 1 9.98 21.14 -7.90
N LEU A 2 9.24 21.22 -6.80
CA LEU A 2 9.13 20.08 -5.88
C LEU A 2 8.21 19.05 -6.56
N THR A 3 8.75 17.90 -6.94
CA THR A 3 7.95 16.75 -7.38
C THR A 3 7.30 16.14 -6.15
N GLN A 4 6.04 16.48 -5.89
CA GLN A 4 5.34 16.01 -4.70
C GLN A 4 4.85 14.58 -4.92
N ALA A 5 5.38 13.64 -4.16
CA ALA A 5 4.84 12.28 -4.08
C ALA A 5 3.67 12.25 -3.07
N LYS A 6 2.60 11.51 -3.40
CA LYS A 6 1.54 11.19 -2.46
C LYS A 6 1.76 9.78 -1.94
N ILE A 7 1.93 9.66 -0.63
CA ILE A 7 2.08 8.39 0.06
C ILE A 7 0.75 8.04 0.71
N THR A 8 0.29 6.79 0.57
CA THR A 8 -0.90 6.29 1.24
C THR A 8 -0.61 4.92 1.82
N ILE A 9 -0.80 4.79 3.14
CA ILE A 9 -0.64 3.52 3.86
C ILE A 9 -1.88 2.67 3.57
N LEU A 10 -1.67 1.51 2.96
CA LEU A 10 -2.72 0.56 2.61
C LEU A 10 -2.79 -0.61 3.60
N SER A 11 -1.70 -0.95 4.29
CA SER A 11 -1.69 -1.89 5.40
C SER A 11 -0.77 -1.42 6.49
N GLU A 12 -1.24 -1.51 7.74
CA GLU A 12 -0.52 -1.23 8.97
C GLU A 12 -1.20 -1.98 10.12
N ASN A 13 -0.45 -2.21 11.20
CA ASN A 13 -0.89 -2.96 12.36
C ASN A 13 -2.08 -2.29 13.09
N ARG A 14 -2.35 -1.01 12.82
CA ARG A 14 -3.46 -0.24 13.38
C ARG A 14 -4.10 0.66 12.33
N VAL A 15 -5.40 0.81 12.44
CA VAL A 15 -6.18 1.81 11.69
C VAL A 15 -7.01 2.65 12.64
N GLU A 16 -7.17 3.92 12.31
CA GLU A 16 -8.10 4.82 13.03
C GLU A 16 -9.43 4.95 12.31
N ASN A 17 -9.43 4.79 10.99
CA ASN A 17 -10.65 4.76 10.19
C ASN A 17 -11.29 3.37 10.33
N PRO A 18 -12.50 3.26 10.90
CA PRO A 18 -13.19 1.98 11.10
C PRO A 18 -13.64 1.30 9.79
N SER A 19 -13.54 2.00 8.66
CA SER A 19 -13.84 1.44 7.33
C SER A 19 -12.62 0.75 6.70
N LEU A 20 -11.45 0.82 7.34
CA LEU A 20 -10.23 0.16 6.90
C LEU A 20 -9.95 -1.07 7.77
N ILE A 21 -9.17 -1.99 7.23
CA ILE A 21 -8.74 -3.21 7.88
C ILE A 21 -7.31 -3.02 8.39
N ALA A 22 -7.09 -3.27 9.68
CA ALA A 22 -5.76 -3.40 10.25
C ALA A 22 -5.23 -4.81 10.01
N GLU A 23 -3.94 -4.91 9.69
CA GLU A 23 -3.23 -6.16 9.49
C GLU A 23 -1.80 -6.00 9.98
N GLN A 24 -1.25 -7.01 10.66
CA GLN A 24 0.18 -7.02 10.94
C GLN A 24 0.94 -7.10 9.62
N GLY A 25 1.64 -6.03 9.25
CA GLY A 25 2.36 -5.95 7.99
C GLY A 25 2.23 -4.58 7.34
N LEU A 26 3.05 -4.35 6.32
CA LEU A 26 3.15 -3.05 5.67
C LEU A 26 2.80 -3.14 4.19
N SER A 27 1.98 -2.22 3.72
CA SER A 27 1.83 -1.93 2.29
C SER A 27 1.56 -0.46 2.10
N ILE A 28 2.23 0.15 1.13
CA ILE A 28 2.17 1.59 0.86
C ILE A 28 2.03 1.83 -0.63
N HIS A 29 0.99 2.56 -1.02
CA HIS A 29 0.88 3.11 -2.36
C HIS A 29 1.65 4.44 -2.45
N VAL A 30 2.53 4.54 -3.44
CA VAL A 30 3.33 5.73 -3.74
C VAL A 30 2.94 6.26 -5.11
N ALA A 31 2.26 7.40 -5.14
CA ALA A 31 1.85 8.07 -6.37
C ALA A 31 2.80 9.23 -6.68
N THR A 32 3.43 9.23 -7.85
CA THR A 32 4.28 10.33 -8.33
C THR A 32 3.86 10.78 -9.73
N PRO A 33 4.34 11.94 -10.22
CA PRO A 33 4.13 12.35 -11.61
C PRO A 33 4.65 11.34 -12.65
N GLU A 34 5.61 10.51 -12.26
CA GLU A 34 6.27 9.52 -13.12
C GLU A 34 5.63 8.14 -13.09
N GLY A 35 4.69 7.89 -12.17
CA GLY A 35 3.97 6.61 -12.09
C GLY A 35 3.52 6.26 -10.66
N ASN A 36 2.85 5.11 -10.56
CA ASN A 36 2.40 4.56 -9.28
C ASN A 36 3.20 3.32 -8.92
N TRP A 37 3.63 3.23 -7.67
CA TRP A 37 4.36 2.10 -7.12
C TRP A 37 3.66 1.56 -5.88
N LEU A 38 3.88 0.28 -5.61
CA LEU A 38 3.51 -0.35 -4.36
C LEU A 38 4.79 -0.74 -3.61
N PHE A 39 4.91 -0.29 -2.38
CA PHE A 39 6.01 -0.64 -1.48
C PHE A 39 5.48 -1.59 -0.42
N ASP A 40 5.96 -2.84 -0.44
CA ASP A 40 5.46 -3.99 0.31
C ASP A 40 3.97 -4.32 0.04
N THR A 41 3.57 -5.56 0.34
CA THR A 41 2.20 -6.07 0.08
C THR A 41 1.48 -6.54 1.35
N GLY A 42 2.05 -6.31 2.54
CA GLY A 42 1.47 -6.79 3.79
C GLY A 42 1.57 -8.31 3.95
N THR A 43 0.72 -8.85 4.82
CA THR A 43 0.61 -10.29 5.09
C THR A 43 -0.45 -10.97 4.21
N ARG A 44 -1.57 -10.29 3.91
CA ARG A 44 -2.69 -10.82 3.11
C ARG A 44 -3.31 -9.71 2.25
N ASP A 45 -4.63 -9.71 2.10
CA ASP A 45 -5.38 -8.86 1.16
C ASP A 45 -5.88 -7.54 1.78
N ALA A 46 -5.47 -7.18 3.01
CA ALA A 46 -5.89 -5.93 3.65
C ALA A 46 -5.55 -4.71 2.80
N PHE A 47 -4.38 -4.69 2.13
CA PHE A 47 -3.99 -3.60 1.25
C PHE A 47 -4.89 -3.45 0.02
N LEU A 48 -5.39 -4.55 -0.54
CA LEU A 48 -6.33 -4.54 -1.67
C LEU A 48 -7.67 -3.95 -1.24
N GLN A 49 -8.21 -4.46 -0.11
CA GLN A 49 -9.49 -4.00 0.43
C GLN A 49 -9.43 -2.52 0.84
N ASN A 50 -8.34 -2.09 1.47
CA ASN A 50 -8.14 -0.70 1.85
C ASN A 50 -7.95 0.20 0.63
N ALA A 51 -7.29 -0.25 -0.43
CA ALA A 51 -7.18 0.51 -1.67
C ALA A 51 -8.55 0.75 -2.31
N GLU A 52 -9.42 -0.28 -2.35
CA GLU A 52 -10.79 -0.14 -2.83
C GLU A 52 -11.58 0.89 -2.00
N HIS A 53 -11.55 0.79 -0.66
CA HIS A 53 -12.21 1.74 0.24
C HIS A 53 -11.68 3.18 0.09
N LEU A 54 -10.40 3.34 -0.26
CA LEU A 54 -9.75 4.64 -0.47
C LEU A 54 -9.86 5.14 -1.93
N ASN A 55 -10.55 4.41 -2.81
CA ASN A 55 -10.66 4.70 -4.24
C ASN A 55 -9.30 4.79 -4.95
N ILE A 56 -8.38 3.90 -4.60
CA ILE A 56 -7.06 3.76 -5.21
C ILE A 56 -7.09 2.56 -6.17
N ASP A 57 -6.92 2.83 -7.46
CA ASP A 57 -6.86 1.81 -8.50
C ASP A 57 -5.46 1.20 -8.59
N LEU A 58 -5.27 0.05 -7.94
CA LEU A 58 -4.01 -0.68 -7.94
C LEU A 58 -3.68 -1.34 -9.29
N SER A 59 -4.62 -1.43 -10.24
CA SER A 59 -4.31 -1.92 -11.60
C SER A 59 -3.36 -0.98 -12.35
N ARG A 60 -3.20 0.25 -11.87
CA ARG A 60 -2.29 1.27 -12.39
C ARG A 60 -0.90 1.24 -11.75
N VAL A 61 -0.65 0.34 -10.80
CA VAL A 61 0.68 0.15 -10.22
C VAL A 61 1.59 -0.47 -11.28
N GLU A 62 2.73 0.17 -11.52
CA GLU A 62 3.68 -0.26 -12.54
C GLU A 62 4.78 -1.16 -11.97
N LYS A 63 5.09 -0.96 -10.67
CA LYS A 63 6.22 -1.60 -10.00
C LYS A 63 5.88 -1.89 -8.55
N ILE A 64 6.37 -3.03 -8.06
CA ILE A 64 6.33 -3.42 -6.66
C ILE A 64 7.78 -3.41 -6.14
N MET A 65 7.98 -2.82 -4.97
CA MET A 65 9.26 -2.79 -4.26
C MET A 65 9.08 -3.49 -2.92
N PHE A 66 9.95 -4.46 -2.63
CA PHE A 66 9.97 -5.11 -1.32
C PHE A 66 11.12 -4.55 -0.49
N SER A 67 10.81 -4.16 0.75
CA SER A 67 11.79 -3.70 1.72
C SER A 67 12.72 -4.83 2.15
N HIS A 68 12.17 -6.02 2.38
CA HIS A 68 12.87 -7.26 2.72
C HIS A 68 11.94 -8.47 2.56
N GLY A 69 12.49 -9.69 2.73
CA GLY A 69 11.80 -10.95 2.44
C GLY A 69 10.99 -11.55 3.60
N HIS A 70 10.51 -10.75 4.56
CA HIS A 70 9.61 -11.28 5.59
C HIS A 70 8.17 -11.40 5.06
N TYR A 71 7.41 -12.32 5.64
CA TYR A 71 6.07 -12.68 5.17
C TYR A 71 5.06 -11.53 5.33
N ASP A 72 5.27 -10.64 6.29
CA ASP A 72 4.42 -9.48 6.58
C ASP A 72 4.70 -8.27 5.66
N HIS A 73 5.57 -8.47 4.67
CA HIS A 73 5.91 -7.51 3.62
C HIS A 73 5.69 -8.08 2.21
N THR A 74 5.62 -9.40 2.08
CA THR A 74 5.63 -10.12 0.79
C THR A 74 4.46 -11.11 0.65
N GLY A 75 3.55 -11.14 1.63
CA GLY A 75 2.52 -12.17 1.74
C GLY A 75 1.23 -11.86 0.99
N GLY A 76 0.94 -10.58 0.74
CA GLY A 76 -0.21 -10.12 -0.03
C GLY A 76 -0.03 -10.18 -1.54
#